data_AF-A0A832SY56-F1
#
_entry.id   AF-A0A832SY56-F1
#
_cell.length_a   1.000
_cell.length_b   1.000
_cell.length_c   1.000
_cell.angle_alpha   90.00
_cell.angle_beta   90.00
_cell.angle_gamma   90.00
#
_symmetry.space_group_name_H-M   'P 1'
#
loop_
_entity.id
_entity.type
_entity.pdbx_description
1 polymer ?
#
loop_
_entity_poly.entity_id
_entity_poly.type
_entity_poly.pdbx_seq_one_letter_code
_entity_poly.pdbx_strand_id
1 'polypeptide(L)'
;MEKKGFFSNLGMAFNPFKYERVHETHGWSIFRYFLLLVLFGFLICTVLFIPVLYGDVSSQIGNFKELKINITQSMKSPVYLPSANPRWVIDTREKHVNPAGENLLMTEDDFYVKKPFFLGTEKFDSGDFKDLMENQGMLITLILLMLPSVMLMFYLYYLLKTLVVLFLVSVLALVITRIAKFDISFNDMMKVALWAVTPMVIVDFVRFPFGLFLFYGQYVLFLLFFVIGIVRAGDFETDEGRHVSKKVKHKKSRFD
;
A
#
# COMPACT_ATOMS: atom_id res chain seq x y z
N MET A 1 -4.65 28.97 7.55
CA MET A 1 -4.60 27.77 8.42
C MET A 1 -3.14 27.37 8.58
N GLU A 2 -2.63 27.31 9.82
CA GLU A 2 -1.30 26.77 10.08
C GLU A 2 -1.19 25.33 9.56
N LYS A 3 -0.07 25.02 8.90
CA LYS A 3 0.25 23.66 8.46
C LYS A 3 0.57 22.81 9.68
N LYS A 4 -0.47 22.28 10.35
CA LYS A 4 -0.28 21.27 11.40
C LYS A 4 0.41 20.05 10.79
N GLY A 5 1.47 19.58 11.45
CA GLY A 5 2.21 18.39 11.01
C GLY A 5 1.38 17.11 11.11
N PHE A 6 1.81 16.06 10.41
CA PHE A 6 1.16 14.74 10.39
C PHE A 6 0.87 14.20 11.80
N PHE A 7 1.85 14.23 12.70
CA PHE A 7 1.70 13.74 14.07
C PHE A 7 0.71 14.55 14.92
N SER A 8 0.57 15.85 14.64
CA SER A 8 -0.44 16.68 15.30
C SER A 8 -1.85 16.25 14.88
N ASN A 9 -2.05 16.00 13.58
CA ASN A 9 -3.31 15.45 13.07
C ASN A 9 -3.56 14.05 13.62
N LEU A 10 -2.52 13.21 13.72
CA LEU A 10 -2.65 11.89 14.33
C LEU A 10 -3.20 11.96 15.76
N GLY A 11 -2.63 12.81 16.61
CA GLY A 11 -3.12 13.00 17.98
C GLY A 11 -4.53 13.59 18.05
N MET A 12 -4.92 14.43 17.08
CA MET A 12 -6.29 14.94 16.98
C MET A 12 -7.28 13.85 16.58
N ALA A 13 -6.87 12.91 15.73
CA ALA A 13 -7.74 11.84 15.25
C ALA A 13 -8.15 10.87 16.36
N PHE A 14 -7.30 10.70 17.38
CA PHE A 14 -7.62 9.91 18.58
C PHE A 14 -8.55 10.62 19.58
N ASN A 15 -8.95 11.87 19.31
CA ASN A 15 -9.88 12.60 20.16
C ASN A 15 -11.14 12.99 19.36
N PRO A 16 -12.21 12.18 19.40
CA PRO A 16 -13.42 12.43 18.61
C PRO A 16 -14.13 13.74 19.03
N PHE A 17 -13.87 14.27 20.23
CA PHE A 17 -14.40 15.57 20.65
C PHE A 17 -13.84 16.75 19.87
N LYS A 18 -12.67 16.59 19.23
CA LYS A 18 -12.09 17.63 18.35
C LYS A 18 -12.66 17.61 16.94
N TYR A 19 -13.54 16.66 16.62
CA TYR A 19 -14.08 16.50 15.27
C TYR A 19 -15.05 17.60 14.88
N GLU A 20 -15.56 18.36 15.84
CA GLU A 20 -16.35 19.57 15.58
C GLU A 20 -15.63 20.51 14.60
N ARG A 21 -14.29 20.63 14.65
CA ARG A 21 -13.52 21.51 13.75
C ARG A 21 -13.22 20.90 12.37
N VAL A 22 -13.63 19.65 12.12
CA VAL A 22 -13.32 18.93 10.89
C VAL A 22 -14.08 19.51 9.70
N HIS A 23 -15.30 20.03 9.91
CA HIS A 23 -16.10 20.61 8.83
C HIS A 23 -15.41 21.83 8.18
N GLU A 24 -14.64 22.60 8.96
CA GLU A 24 -13.87 23.76 8.49
C GLU A 24 -12.68 23.39 7.61
N THR A 25 -12.21 22.15 7.69
CA THR A 25 -11.02 21.71 6.96
C THR A 25 -11.34 21.32 5.52
N HIS A 26 -10.43 21.69 4.61
CA HIS A 26 -10.57 21.35 3.20
C HIS A 26 -10.46 19.84 2.97
N GLY A 27 -11.41 19.25 2.23
CA GLY A 27 -11.50 17.79 2.04
C GLY A 27 -10.22 17.14 1.52
N TRP A 28 -9.52 17.81 0.59
CA TRP A 28 -8.22 17.32 0.07
C TRP A 28 -7.14 17.20 1.16
N SER A 29 -7.14 18.08 2.16
CA SER A 29 -6.17 18.04 3.26
C SER A 29 -6.39 16.79 4.13
N ILE A 30 -7.65 16.46 4.38
CA ILE A 30 -8.03 15.27 5.15
C ILE A 30 -7.74 14.00 4.34
N PHE A 31 -8.08 13.99 3.05
CA PHE A 31 -7.78 12.86 2.18
C PHE A 31 -6.27 12.62 2.07
N ARG A 32 -5.46 13.67 1.94
CA ARG A 32 -4.00 13.58 2.01
C ARG A 32 -3.52 13.04 3.36
N TYR A 33 -4.11 13.48 4.48
CA TYR A 33 -3.80 12.91 5.80
C TYR A 33 -4.10 11.41 5.86
N PHE A 34 -5.25 10.98 5.33
CA PHE A 34 -5.62 9.57 5.24
C PHE A 34 -4.62 8.76 4.40
N LEU A 35 -4.20 9.25 3.24
CA LEU A 35 -3.17 8.59 2.42
C LEU A 35 -1.85 8.46 3.19
N LEU A 36 -1.42 9.52 3.88
CA LEU A 36 -0.22 9.50 4.71
C LEU A 36 -0.34 8.55 5.90
N LEU A 37 -1.52 8.44 6.50
CA LEU A 37 -1.79 7.51 7.60
C LEU A 37 -1.64 6.05 7.14
N VAL A 38 -2.28 5.71 6.01
CA VAL A 38 -2.18 4.35 5.44
C VAL A 38 -0.74 4.04 5.05
N LEU A 39 -0.05 4.98 4.38
CA LEU A 39 1.35 4.82 4.01
C LEU A 39 2.25 4.65 5.25
N PHE A 40 2.04 5.47 6.28
CA PHE A 40 2.84 5.41 7.51
C PHE A 40 2.67 4.07 8.23
N GLY A 41 1.43 3.61 8.42
CA GLY A 41 1.18 2.33 9.04
C GLY A 41 1.65 1.15 8.18
N PHE A 42 1.58 1.27 6.86
CA PHE A 42 2.17 0.29 5.93
C PHE A 42 3.69 0.18 6.08
N LEU A 43 4.40 1.31 6.19
CA LEU A 43 5.85 1.32 6.45
C LEU A 43 6.18 0.67 7.79
N ILE A 44 5.39 0.94 8.85
CA ILE A 44 5.57 0.28 10.15
C ILE A 44 5.37 -1.23 10.01
N CYS A 45 4.28 -1.68 9.38
CA CYS A 45 4.03 -3.10 9.17
C CYS A 45 5.15 -3.78 8.38
N THR A 46 5.68 -3.12 7.36
CA THR A 46 6.82 -3.62 6.60
C THR A 46 7.98 -3.96 7.51
N VAL A 47 8.41 -2.99 8.33
CA VAL A 47 9.55 -3.15 9.23
C VAL A 47 9.29 -4.27 10.24
N LEU A 48 8.07 -4.36 10.76
CA LEU A 48 7.67 -5.42 11.69
C LEU A 48 7.52 -6.80 11.03
N PHE A 49 7.25 -6.86 9.73
CA PHE A 49 7.00 -8.10 9.01
C PHE A 49 8.27 -8.78 8.52
N ILE A 50 9.38 -8.05 8.34
CA ILE A 50 10.66 -8.61 7.88
C ILE A 50 11.14 -9.78 8.78
N PRO A 51 11.17 -9.66 10.13
CA PRO A 51 11.59 -10.76 10.99
C PRO A 51 10.68 -11.98 10.89
N VAL A 52 9.37 -11.76 10.82
CA VAL A 52 8.35 -12.82 10.71
C VAL A 52 8.52 -13.56 9.38
N LEU A 53 8.63 -12.82 8.29
CA LEU A 53 8.79 -13.37 6.95
C LEU A 53 10.09 -14.18 6.82
N TYR A 54 11.19 -13.74 7.42
CA TYR A 54 12.44 -14.49 7.40
C TYR A 54 12.31 -15.85 8.11
N GLY A 55 11.68 -15.88 9.28
CA GLY A 55 11.41 -17.12 10.02
C GLY A 55 10.51 -18.08 9.25
N ASP A 56 9.41 -17.58 8.71
CA ASP A 56 8.45 -18.39 7.97
C ASP A 56 9.05 -18.92 6.66
N VAL A 57 9.69 -18.05 5.86
CA VAL A 57 10.30 -18.45 4.58
C VAL A 57 11.39 -19.48 4.78
N SER A 58 12.28 -19.31 5.77
CA SER A 58 13.33 -20.29 6.04
C SER A 58 12.76 -21.65 6.45
N SER A 59 11.72 -21.68 7.28
CA SER A 59 11.04 -22.92 7.67
C SER A 59 10.34 -23.62 6.50
N GLN A 60 9.74 -22.85 5.58
CA GLN A 60 9.02 -23.40 4.44
C GLN A 60 9.95 -23.83 3.31
N ILE A 61 11.07 -23.13 3.09
CA ILE A 61 12.10 -23.53 2.13
C ILE A 61 12.65 -24.93 2.51
N GLY A 62 12.82 -25.22 3.80
CA GLY A 62 13.25 -26.54 4.27
C GLY A 62 12.30 -27.70 3.91
N ASN A 63 11.03 -27.41 3.59
CA ASN A 63 10.05 -28.42 3.18
C ASN A 63 10.18 -28.81 1.70
N PHE A 64 10.91 -28.05 0.89
CA PHE A 64 11.15 -28.37 -0.51
C PHE A 64 12.30 -29.37 -0.62
N LYS A 65 11.99 -30.60 -1.06
CA LYS A 65 13.01 -31.60 -1.37
C LYS A 65 13.78 -31.26 -2.64
N GLU A 66 13.08 -30.71 -3.63
CA GLU A 66 13.64 -30.35 -4.93
C GLU A 66 12.73 -29.31 -5.59
N LEU A 67 13.33 -28.25 -6.17
CA LEU A 67 12.64 -27.26 -6.99
C LEU A 67 13.28 -27.24 -8.39
N LYS A 68 12.82 -28.14 -9.25
CA LYS A 68 13.26 -28.22 -10.65
C LYS A 68 12.45 -27.28 -11.54
N ILE A 69 13.10 -26.26 -12.08
CA ILE A 69 12.54 -25.42 -13.14
C ILE A 69 13.01 -25.98 -14.50
N ASN A 70 12.15 -26.75 -15.17
CA ASN A 70 12.43 -27.28 -16.51
C ASN A 70 12.02 -26.25 -17.57
N ILE A 71 12.96 -25.42 -18.02
CA ILE A 71 12.75 -24.52 -19.16
C ILE A 71 13.33 -25.20 -20.41
N THR A 72 12.46 -25.72 -21.27
CA THR A 72 12.87 -26.21 -22.59
C THR A 72 12.66 -25.09 -23.61
N GLN A 73 13.74 -24.39 -23.98
CA GLN A 73 13.68 -23.27 -24.91
C GLN A 73 14.51 -23.56 -26.17
N SER A 74 13.85 -23.66 -27.33
CA SER A 74 14.50 -23.78 -28.63
C SER A 74 14.22 -22.54 -29.47
N MET A 75 15.27 -21.88 -29.94
CA MET A 75 15.17 -20.66 -30.74
C MET A 75 15.71 -20.91 -32.15
N LYS A 76 14.98 -20.44 -33.17
CA LYS A 76 15.44 -20.51 -34.57
C LYS A 76 16.51 -19.46 -34.88
N SER A 77 16.49 -18.34 -34.17
CA SER A 77 17.42 -17.22 -34.33
C SER A 77 17.66 -16.52 -32.99
N PRO A 78 18.81 -15.85 -32.80
CA PRO A 78 19.09 -15.13 -31.57
C PRO A 78 18.17 -13.94 -31.42
N VAL A 79 17.86 -13.58 -30.18
CA VAL A 79 17.14 -12.34 -29.86
C VAL A 79 18.14 -11.30 -29.35
N TYR A 80 18.20 -10.19 -30.07
CA TYR A 80 19.10 -9.06 -29.82
C TYR A 80 18.32 -7.90 -29.18
N LEU A 81 18.73 -7.47 -27.98
CA LEU A 81 18.07 -6.40 -27.23
C LEU A 81 19.10 -5.35 -26.75
N PRO A 82 18.96 -4.06 -27.16
CA PRO A 82 18.17 -3.57 -28.30
C PRO A 82 18.73 -4.07 -29.65
N SER A 83 17.94 -4.00 -30.73
CA SER A 83 18.35 -4.53 -32.04
C SER A 83 19.56 -3.81 -32.66
N ALA A 84 19.77 -2.53 -32.33
CA ALA A 84 20.96 -1.78 -32.70
C ALA A 84 21.88 -1.68 -31.48
N ASN A 85 23.13 -2.18 -31.61
CA ASN A 85 24.08 -2.33 -30.51
C ASN A 85 23.53 -3.23 -29.38
N PRO A 86 23.38 -4.54 -29.63
CA PRO A 86 22.82 -5.46 -28.64
C PRO A 86 23.67 -5.47 -27.38
N ARG A 87 23.03 -5.16 -26.26
CA ARG A 87 23.65 -5.30 -24.94
C ARG A 87 23.26 -6.63 -24.30
N TRP A 88 22.17 -7.23 -24.76
CA TRP A 88 21.61 -8.47 -24.26
C TRP A 88 21.35 -9.36 -25.46
N VAL A 89 21.93 -10.56 -25.46
CA VAL A 89 21.79 -11.54 -26.53
C VAL A 89 21.34 -12.85 -25.92
N ILE A 90 20.28 -13.42 -26.48
CA ILE A 90 19.79 -14.75 -26.11
C ILE A 90 19.95 -15.64 -27.34
N ASP A 91 20.91 -16.57 -27.30
CA ASP A 91 21.16 -17.54 -28.38
C ASP A 91 21.30 -18.96 -27.81
N THR A 92 20.26 -19.78 -27.98
CA THR A 92 20.26 -21.17 -27.52
C THR A 92 20.78 -22.17 -28.56
N ARG A 93 21.41 -21.72 -29.66
CA ARG A 93 21.78 -22.60 -30.79
C ARG A 93 23.22 -23.10 -30.77
N GLU A 94 24.15 -22.31 -30.23
CA GLU A 94 25.59 -22.62 -30.27
C GLU A 94 26.30 -22.28 -28.95
N LYS A 95 27.32 -23.06 -28.59
CA LYS A 95 28.25 -22.70 -27.49
C LYS A 95 29.13 -21.55 -27.94
N HIS A 96 28.71 -20.32 -27.67
CA HIS A 96 29.53 -19.14 -27.88
C HIS A 96 30.74 -19.15 -26.95
N VAL A 97 31.94 -19.15 -27.51
CA VAL A 97 33.21 -19.24 -26.77
C VAL A 97 33.68 -17.86 -26.26
N ASN A 98 33.11 -16.76 -26.76
CA ASN A 98 33.53 -15.41 -26.35
C ASN A 98 32.42 -14.33 -26.51
N PRO A 99 31.89 -13.76 -25.41
CA PRO A 99 30.99 -12.61 -25.46
C PRO A 99 31.78 -11.32 -25.76
N ALA A 100 32.13 -11.10 -27.02
CA ALA A 100 32.93 -9.97 -27.46
C ALA A 100 32.06 -8.72 -27.72
N GLY A 101 31.42 -8.20 -26.67
CA GLY A 101 30.74 -6.89 -26.74
C GLY A 101 29.44 -6.79 -25.96
N GLU A 102 28.80 -7.92 -25.68
CA GLU A 102 27.52 -8.00 -24.97
C GLU A 102 27.70 -7.77 -23.46
N ASN A 103 26.72 -7.15 -22.81
CA ASN A 103 26.68 -7.07 -21.35
C ASN A 103 26.10 -8.34 -20.72
N LEU A 104 25.20 -9.01 -21.44
CA LEU A 104 24.57 -10.25 -21.02
C LEU A 104 24.39 -11.16 -22.22
N LEU A 105 24.97 -12.36 -22.17
CA LEU A 105 24.78 -13.42 -23.16
C LEU A 105 24.19 -14.64 -22.46
N MET A 106 23.01 -15.07 -22.90
CA MET A 106 22.34 -16.26 -22.40
C MET A 106 22.40 -17.34 -23.48
N THR A 107 23.04 -18.47 -23.17
CA THR A 107 23.08 -19.66 -24.03
C THR A 107 22.19 -20.76 -23.46
N GLU A 108 22.14 -21.93 -24.09
CA GLU A 108 21.40 -23.09 -23.56
C GLU A 108 21.97 -23.57 -22.22
N ASP A 109 23.30 -23.55 -22.10
CA ASP A 109 24.01 -24.13 -20.96
C ASP A 109 24.53 -23.07 -19.98
N ASP A 110 24.68 -21.81 -20.37
CA ASP A 110 25.46 -20.83 -19.60
C ASP A 110 24.89 -19.40 -19.69
N PHE A 111 25.11 -18.62 -18.64
CA PHE A 111 24.87 -17.18 -18.60
C PHE A 111 26.20 -16.45 -18.44
N TYR A 112 26.51 -15.55 -19.36
CA TYR A 112 27.68 -14.68 -19.27
C TYR A 112 27.23 -13.27 -18.94
N VAL A 113 27.70 -12.74 -17.81
CA VAL A 113 27.41 -11.36 -17.37
C VAL A 113 28.71 -10.57 -17.37
N LYS A 114 28.75 -9.50 -18.14
CA LYS A 114 29.85 -8.54 -18.11
C LYS A 114 29.70 -7.68 -16.87
N LYS A 115 30.66 -7.77 -15.94
CA LYS A 115 30.65 -6.91 -14.76
C LYS A 115 30.88 -5.47 -15.18
N PRO A 116 30.27 -4.48 -14.49
CA PRO A 116 30.68 -3.10 -14.67
C PRO A 116 32.18 -2.97 -14.34
N PHE A 117 32.86 -2.04 -15.00
CA PHE A 117 34.33 -1.84 -14.91
C PHE A 117 35.17 -2.96 -15.53
N PHE A 118 36.51 -2.81 -15.52
CA PHE A 118 37.49 -3.75 -16.10
C PHE A 118 37.58 -5.10 -15.36
N LEU A 119 36.50 -5.53 -14.69
CA LEU A 119 36.40 -6.75 -13.87
C LEU A 119 36.09 -8.02 -14.68
N GLY A 120 36.11 -7.91 -16.02
CA GLY A 120 35.92 -9.04 -16.93
C GLY A 120 34.47 -9.53 -17.04
N THR A 121 34.33 -10.74 -17.56
CA THR A 121 33.07 -11.45 -17.74
C THR A 121 32.99 -12.61 -16.75
N GLU A 122 31.87 -12.70 -16.03
CA GLU A 122 31.58 -13.82 -15.15
C GLU A 122 30.66 -14.81 -15.87
N LYS A 123 30.99 -16.09 -15.78
CA LYS A 123 30.24 -17.21 -16.35
C LYS A 123 29.47 -17.88 -15.22
N PHE A 124 28.17 -18.07 -15.40
CA PHE A 124 27.30 -18.85 -14.53
C PHE A 124 26.80 -20.07 -15.31
N ASP A 125 26.98 -21.28 -14.78
CA ASP A 125 26.48 -22.49 -15.43
C ASP A 125 24.97 -22.58 -15.22
N SER A 126 24.19 -22.88 -16.26
CA SER A 126 22.75 -23.14 -16.16
C SER A 126 22.44 -24.29 -15.18
N GLY A 127 23.39 -25.21 -15.01
CA GLY A 127 23.38 -26.26 -14.00
C GLY A 127 23.31 -25.73 -12.59
N ASP A 128 23.96 -24.59 -12.29
CA ASP A 128 23.90 -23.93 -10.97
C ASP A 128 22.49 -23.42 -10.65
N PHE A 129 21.64 -23.28 -11.67
CA PHE A 129 20.23 -22.91 -11.53
C PHE A 129 19.29 -24.12 -11.53
N LYS A 130 19.76 -25.34 -11.85
CA LYS A 130 18.93 -26.55 -11.85
C LYS A 130 18.58 -27.01 -10.44
N ASP A 131 19.46 -26.74 -9.47
CA ASP A 131 19.17 -26.97 -8.05
C ASP A 131 19.13 -25.65 -7.27
N LEU A 132 17.99 -24.97 -7.37
CA LEU A 132 17.72 -23.76 -6.59
C LEU A 132 17.76 -24.00 -5.07
N MET A 133 17.64 -25.25 -4.62
CA MET A 133 17.76 -25.60 -3.20
C MET A 133 19.20 -25.58 -2.73
N GLU A 134 20.17 -25.91 -3.59
CA GLU A 134 21.60 -25.77 -3.29
C GLU A 134 22.00 -24.29 -3.18
N ASN A 135 21.30 -23.42 -3.92
CA ASN A 135 21.55 -21.97 -3.93
C ASN A 135 20.43 -21.16 -3.26
N GLN A 136 20.15 -21.45 -1.98
CA GLN A 136 19.14 -20.74 -1.17
C GLN A 136 19.31 -19.22 -1.20
N GLY A 137 20.55 -18.72 -1.31
CA GLY A 137 20.85 -17.29 -1.42
C GLY A 137 20.22 -16.65 -2.66
N MET A 138 20.18 -17.35 -3.80
CA MET A 138 19.53 -16.88 -5.01
C MET A 138 18.01 -16.80 -4.84
N LEU A 139 17.38 -17.82 -4.25
CA LEU A 139 15.94 -17.81 -3.96
C LEU A 139 15.55 -16.65 -3.04
N ILE A 140 16.31 -16.43 -1.96
CA ILE A 140 16.09 -15.31 -1.03
C ILE A 140 16.24 -13.98 -1.77
N THR A 141 17.25 -13.84 -2.63
CA THR A 141 17.46 -12.63 -3.44
C THR A 141 16.30 -12.37 -4.37
N LEU A 142 15.78 -13.41 -5.03
CA LEU A 142 14.63 -13.31 -5.93
C LEU A 142 13.35 -12.91 -5.17
N ILE A 143 13.09 -13.52 -4.01
CA ILE A 143 11.98 -13.15 -3.13
C ILE A 143 12.12 -11.68 -2.68
N LEU A 144 13.31 -11.27 -2.30
CA LEU A 144 13.60 -9.90 -1.87
C LEU A 144 13.43 -8.89 -3.01
N LEU A 145 13.76 -9.26 -4.25
CA LEU A 145 13.54 -8.45 -5.44
C LEU A 145 12.05 -8.32 -5.80
N MET A 146 11.25 -9.36 -5.54
CA MET A 146 9.78 -9.32 -5.72
C MET A 146 9.06 -8.56 -4.60
N LEU A 147 9.69 -8.41 -3.43
CA LEU A 147 9.09 -7.83 -2.24
C LEU A 147 8.48 -6.44 -2.48
N PRO A 148 9.16 -5.45 -3.12
CA PRO A 148 8.59 -4.12 -3.33
C PRO A 148 7.29 -4.13 -4.16
N SER A 149 7.20 -5.01 -5.16
CA SER A 149 6.01 -5.16 -6.00
C SER A 149 4.84 -5.76 -5.21
N VAL A 150 5.12 -6.83 -4.44
CA VAL A 150 4.14 -7.46 -3.56
C VAL A 150 3.63 -6.46 -2.52
N MET A 151 4.56 -5.71 -1.92
CA MET A 151 4.30 -4.63 -0.98
C MET A 151 3.40 -3.54 -1.56
N LEU A 152 3.68 -3.06 -2.77
CA LEU A 152 2.86 -2.07 -3.45
C LEU A 152 1.44 -2.60 -3.70
N MET A 153 1.31 -3.87 -4.14
CA MET A 153 -0.01 -4.50 -4.32
C MET A 153 -0.79 -4.59 -3.00
N PHE A 154 -0.14 -4.98 -1.90
CA PHE A 154 -0.76 -5.00 -0.58
C PHE A 154 -1.21 -3.60 -0.11
N TYR A 155 -0.38 -2.58 -0.33
CA TYR A 155 -0.74 -1.20 -0.02
C TYR A 155 -1.99 -0.75 -0.80
N LEU A 156 -2.02 -0.98 -2.12
CA LEU A 156 -3.15 -0.61 -2.97
C LEU A 156 -4.43 -1.37 -2.58
N TYR A 157 -4.32 -2.67 -2.32
CA TYR A 157 -5.43 -3.48 -1.84
C TYR A 157 -5.99 -2.94 -0.51
N TYR A 158 -5.13 -2.66 0.46
CA TYR A 158 -5.55 -2.16 1.77
C TYR A 158 -6.18 -0.77 1.68
N LEU A 159 -5.60 0.12 0.86
CA LEU A 159 -6.13 1.44 0.59
C LEU A 159 -7.54 1.35 -0.01
N LEU A 160 -7.73 0.53 -1.06
CA LEU A 160 -9.01 0.34 -1.71
C LEU A 160 -10.05 -0.27 -0.76
N LYS A 161 -9.68 -1.31 -0.02
CA LYS A 161 -10.53 -1.93 1.01
C LYS A 161 -11.03 -0.88 2.01
N THR A 162 -10.14 -0.05 2.53
CA THR A 162 -10.48 0.98 3.51
C THR A 162 -11.39 2.05 2.92
N LEU A 163 -11.14 2.49 1.68
CA LEU A 163 -12.01 3.43 0.97
C LEU A 163 -13.43 2.88 0.76
N VAL A 164 -13.55 1.60 0.40
CA VAL A 164 -14.86 0.94 0.26
C VAL A 164 -15.63 0.94 1.58
N VAL A 165 -14.97 0.62 2.70
CA VAL A 165 -15.58 0.66 4.03
C VAL A 165 -16.07 2.07 4.38
N LEU A 166 -15.22 3.08 4.18
CA LEU A 166 -15.57 4.49 4.44
C LEU A 166 -16.77 4.94 3.60
N PHE A 167 -16.80 4.57 2.33
CA PHE A 167 -17.89 4.89 1.43
C PHE A 167 -19.20 4.22 1.88
N LEU A 168 -19.19 2.90 2.12
CA LEU A 168 -20.37 2.16 2.55
C LEU A 168 -20.94 2.69 3.87
N VAL A 169 -20.08 2.90 4.87
CA VAL A 169 -20.52 3.40 6.19
C VAL A 169 -21.04 4.83 6.10
N SER A 170 -20.42 5.69 5.28
CA SER A 170 -20.93 7.05 5.05
C SER A 170 -22.29 7.05 4.35
N VAL A 171 -22.52 6.16 3.37
CA VAL A 171 -23.83 6.03 2.71
C VAL A 171 -24.89 5.54 3.71
N LEU A 172 -24.59 4.51 4.50
CA LEU A 172 -25.51 3.99 5.50
C LEU A 172 -25.84 5.04 6.57
N ALA A 173 -24.82 5.75 7.07
CA ALA A 173 -25.03 6.80 8.05
C ALA A 173 -25.85 7.96 7.50
N LEU A 174 -25.68 8.32 6.22
CA LEU A 174 -26.51 9.34 5.58
C LEU A 174 -27.99 8.95 5.60
N VAL A 175 -28.32 7.68 5.34
CA VAL A 175 -29.70 7.18 5.42
C VAL A 175 -30.22 7.28 6.86
N ILE A 176 -29.43 6.84 7.84
CA ILE A 176 -29.81 6.88 9.26
C ILE A 176 -30.03 8.31 9.74
N THR A 177 -29.12 9.25 9.42
CA THR A 177 -29.24 10.65 9.85
C THR A 177 -30.45 11.33 9.21
N ARG A 178 -30.79 11.00 7.97
CA ARG A 178 -32.00 11.51 7.30
C ARG A 178 -33.28 11.01 7.97
N ILE A 179 -33.34 9.74 8.39
CA ILE A 179 -34.48 9.21 9.16
C ILE A 179 -34.58 9.91 10.52
N ALA A 180 -33.44 10.19 11.16
CA ALA A 180 -33.38 10.86 12.45
C ALA A 180 -33.61 12.39 12.39
N LYS A 181 -33.87 12.96 11.20
CA LYS A 181 -33.94 14.43 10.98
C LYS A 181 -32.70 15.19 11.48
N PHE A 182 -31.54 14.55 11.38
CA PHE A 182 -30.25 15.15 11.72
C PHE A 182 -29.62 15.70 10.43
N ASP A 183 -29.42 17.02 10.36
CA ASP A 183 -28.91 17.65 9.14
C ASP A 183 -27.38 17.65 9.14
N ILE A 184 -26.82 16.76 8.33
CA ILE A 184 -25.38 16.68 8.08
C ILE A 184 -25.15 16.43 6.59
N SER A 185 -24.21 17.17 6.01
CA SER A 185 -23.86 16.99 4.61
C SER A 185 -23.07 15.70 4.42
N PHE A 186 -23.23 15.02 3.27
CA PHE A 186 -22.43 13.83 2.95
C PHE A 186 -20.93 14.13 2.93
N ASN A 187 -20.54 15.34 2.51
CA ASN A 187 -19.15 15.76 2.51
C ASN A 187 -18.59 15.80 3.94
N ASP A 188 -19.29 16.43 4.89
CA ASP A 188 -18.82 16.51 6.27
C ASP A 188 -18.83 15.13 6.95
N MET A 189 -19.80 14.28 6.62
CA MET A 189 -19.81 12.88 7.06
C MET A 189 -18.59 12.10 6.55
N MET A 190 -18.23 12.25 5.26
CA MET A 190 -17.04 11.63 4.69
C MET A 190 -15.75 12.14 5.35
N LYS A 191 -15.68 13.44 5.66
CA LYS A 191 -14.55 14.01 6.41
C LYS A 191 -14.45 13.36 7.80
N VAL A 192 -15.57 13.25 8.53
CA VAL A 192 -15.61 12.58 9.84
C VAL A 192 -15.20 11.11 9.74
N ALA A 193 -15.66 10.39 8.70
CA ALA A 193 -15.25 9.01 8.44
C ALA A 193 -13.72 8.89 8.25
N LEU A 194 -13.13 9.76 7.42
CA LEU A 194 -11.68 9.78 7.17
C LEU A 194 -10.84 10.05 8.42
N TRP A 195 -11.37 10.81 9.39
CA TRP A 195 -10.71 11.02 10.68
C TRP A 195 -10.92 9.82 11.63
N ALA A 196 -12.14 9.28 11.68
CA ALA A 196 -12.50 8.16 12.54
C ALA A 196 -11.79 6.85 12.15
N VAL A 197 -11.30 6.74 10.92
CA VAL A 197 -10.61 5.53 10.43
C VAL A 197 -9.24 5.33 11.08
N THR A 198 -8.63 6.39 11.63
CA THR A 198 -7.30 6.34 12.25
C THR A 198 -7.12 5.22 13.27
N PRO A 199 -7.95 5.12 14.32
CA PRO A 199 -7.85 4.03 15.28
C PRO A 199 -8.03 2.65 14.64
N MET A 200 -8.93 2.50 13.66
CA MET A 200 -9.12 1.22 12.95
C MET A 200 -7.87 0.81 12.17
N VAL A 201 -7.28 1.74 11.43
CA VAL A 201 -6.06 1.50 10.63
C VAL A 201 -4.90 1.11 11.55
N ILE A 202 -4.73 1.79 12.68
CA ILE A 202 -3.67 1.47 13.65
C ILE A 202 -3.88 0.09 14.26
N VAL A 203 -5.10 -0.25 14.67
CA VAL A 203 -5.41 -1.59 15.20
C VAL A 203 -5.16 -2.66 14.15
N ASP A 204 -5.58 -2.46 12.90
CA ASP A 204 -5.33 -3.40 11.80
C ASP A 204 -3.83 -3.65 11.59
N PHE A 205 -3.02 -2.59 11.61
CA PHE A 205 -1.57 -2.69 11.43
C PHE A 205 -0.84 -3.33 12.61
N VAL A 206 -1.32 -3.12 13.85
CA VAL A 206 -0.79 -3.86 15.02
C VAL A 206 -1.25 -5.31 14.97
N ARG A 207 -2.48 -5.59 14.54
CA ARG A 207 -3.03 -6.96 14.52
C ARG A 207 -2.24 -7.89 13.61
N PHE A 208 -1.83 -7.40 12.44
CA PHE A 208 -1.19 -8.20 11.40
C PHE A 208 0.10 -8.92 11.84
N PRO A 209 1.15 -8.25 12.37
CA PRO A 209 2.38 -8.91 12.79
C PRO A 209 2.23 -9.76 14.06
N PHE A 210 1.25 -9.48 14.92
CA PHE A 210 1.08 -10.18 16.20
C PHE A 210 0.03 -11.29 16.18
N GLY A 211 -0.66 -11.52 15.05
CA GLY A 211 -1.68 -12.56 14.93
C GLY A 211 -2.85 -12.41 15.91
N LEU A 212 -3.14 -11.19 16.38
CA LEU A 212 -4.20 -10.96 17.37
C LEU A 212 -5.58 -11.28 16.75
N PHE A 213 -6.37 -12.13 17.39
CA PHE A 213 -7.71 -12.54 16.91
C PHE A 213 -8.80 -11.48 17.17
N LEU A 214 -8.49 -10.20 17.00
CA LEU A 214 -9.46 -9.11 17.04
C LEU A 214 -10.07 -8.95 15.64
N PHE A 215 -10.97 -9.87 15.28
CA PHE A 215 -11.56 -9.87 13.93
C PHE A 215 -12.42 -8.64 13.66
N TYR A 216 -13.20 -8.21 14.65
CA TYR A 216 -14.18 -7.11 14.52
C TYR A 216 -13.85 -5.88 15.36
N GLY A 217 -12.87 -5.96 16.27
CA GLY A 217 -12.58 -4.90 17.25
C GLY A 217 -12.24 -3.55 16.60
N GLN A 218 -11.50 -3.56 15.49
CA GLN A 218 -11.15 -2.36 14.74
C GLN A 218 -12.38 -1.67 14.13
N TYR A 219 -13.37 -2.43 13.65
CA TYR A 219 -14.58 -1.84 13.06
C TYR A 219 -15.49 -1.27 14.13
N VAL A 220 -15.60 -1.93 15.29
CA VAL A 220 -16.32 -1.39 16.46
C VAL A 220 -15.68 -0.07 16.90
N LEU A 221 -14.35 -0.01 16.98
CA LEU A 221 -13.62 1.19 17.36
C LEU A 221 -13.84 2.33 16.35
N PHE A 222 -13.78 2.02 15.05
CA PHE A 222 -14.12 2.97 13.99
C PHE A 222 -15.55 3.50 14.14
N LEU A 223 -16.54 2.60 14.29
CA LEU A 223 -17.95 2.99 14.42
C LEU A 223 -18.18 3.87 15.65
N LEU A 224 -17.54 3.56 16.77
CA LEU A 224 -17.62 4.37 17.99
C LEU A 224 -17.10 5.79 17.73
N PHE A 225 -15.92 5.94 17.15
CA PHE A 225 -15.33 7.25 16.83
C PHE A 225 -16.16 8.02 15.80
N PHE A 226 -16.66 7.30 14.80
CA PHE A 226 -17.47 7.86 13.73
C PHE A 226 -18.82 8.38 14.24
N VAL A 227 -19.53 7.61 15.07
CA VAL A 227 -20.81 8.02 15.67
C VAL A 227 -20.63 9.25 16.56
N ILE A 228 -19.62 9.26 17.45
CA ILE A 228 -19.32 10.44 18.29
C ILE A 228 -18.99 11.64 17.40
N GLY A 229 -18.21 11.44 16.34
CA GLY A 229 -17.86 12.46 15.37
C GLY A 229 -19.06 13.06 14.66
N ILE A 230 -20.01 12.25 14.19
CA ILE A 230 -21.24 12.72 13.55
C ILE A 230 -22.08 13.54 14.52
N VAL A 231 -22.31 13.02 15.73
CA VAL A 231 -23.11 13.71 16.76
C VAL A 231 -22.52 15.07 17.11
N ARG A 232 -21.20 15.21 17.04
CA ARG A 232 -20.48 16.46 17.30
C ARG A 232 -20.41 17.40 16.10
N ALA A 233 -20.51 16.89 14.87
CA ALA A 233 -20.34 17.69 13.66
C ALA A 233 -21.66 18.18 13.05
N GLY A 234 -22.79 17.53 13.36
CA GLY A 234 -24.10 17.95 12.88
C GLY A 234 -24.94 18.65 13.94
N ASP A 235 -25.97 19.33 13.47
CA ASP A 235 -26.97 20.00 14.30
C ASP A 235 -28.34 19.34 14.10
N PHE A 236 -29.14 19.25 15.17
CA PHE A 236 -30.54 18.88 15.02
C PHE A 236 -31.30 20.03 14.36
N GLU A 237 -32.15 19.72 13.36
CA GLU A 237 -33.10 20.70 12.82
C GLU A 237 -34.01 21.17 13.96
N THR A 238 -33.67 22.29 14.57
CA THR A 238 -34.60 23.03 15.43
C THR A 238 -35.54 23.79 14.49
N ASP A 239 -36.84 23.51 14.60
CA ASP A 239 -37.89 24.02 13.69
C ASP A 239 -37.92 25.56 13.54
N GLU A 240 -37.23 26.30 14.41
CA GLU A 240 -37.22 27.77 14.44
C GLU A 240 -36.22 28.43 13.44
N GLY A 241 -35.32 27.68 12.79
CA GLY A 241 -34.12 28.25 12.14
C GLY A 241 -34.14 28.52 10.63
N ARG A 242 -35.16 28.09 9.86
CA ARG A 242 -35.11 28.12 8.37
C ARG A 242 -34.98 29.52 7.74
N HIS A 243 -35.17 30.61 8.49
CA HIS A 243 -35.16 31.97 7.93
C HIS A 243 -33.87 32.79 8.10
N VAL A 244 -32.92 32.42 8.97
CA VAL A 244 -31.80 33.33 9.31
C VAL A 244 -30.45 32.94 8.68
N SER A 245 -30.17 31.64 8.48
CA SER A 245 -28.82 31.17 8.15
C SER A 245 -28.31 31.54 6.74
N LYS A 246 -29.20 31.75 5.75
CA LYS A 246 -28.76 32.12 4.38
C LYS A 246 -28.17 33.52 4.26
N LYS A 247 -28.41 34.44 5.21
CA LYS A 247 -27.95 35.84 5.08
C LYS A 247 -26.51 36.10 5.57
N VAL A 248 -25.92 35.24 6.40
CA VAL A 248 -24.61 35.53 7.01
C VAL A 248 -23.43 35.04 6.16
N LYS A 249 -23.59 33.94 5.40
CA LYS A 249 -22.49 33.40 4.57
C LYS A 249 -22.09 34.29 3.39
N HIS A 250 -22.93 35.23 2.93
CA HIS A 250 -22.58 36.11 1.81
C HIS A 250 -21.90 37.42 2.20
N LYS A 251 -21.93 37.84 3.48
CA LYS A 251 -21.38 39.15 3.86
C LYS A 251 -19.86 39.15 4.10
N LYS A 252 -19.22 37.97 4.17
CA LYS A 252 -17.79 37.83 4.46
C LYS A 252 -16.88 37.68 3.23
N SER A 253 -17.43 37.69 2.01
CA SER A 253 -16.61 37.64 0.77
C SER A 253 -16.49 38.98 0.03
N ARG A 254 -16.83 40.10 0.68
CA ARG A 254 -16.72 41.45 0.10
C ARG A 254 -15.67 42.33 0.75
N PHE A 255 -14.85 41.80 1.66
CA PHE A 255 -13.84 42.58 2.38
C PHE A 255 -12.43 41.99 2.39
N ASP A 256 -12.19 40.91 1.65
CA ASP A 256 -10.84 40.38 1.39
C ASP A 256 -10.61 40.28 -0.12
#